data_AF-A0A844MQQ5-F1
#
_entry.id   AF-A0A844MQQ5-F1
#
_cell.length_a   1.000
_cell.length_b   1.000
_cell.length_c   1.000
_cell.angle_alpha   90.00
_cell.angle_beta   90.00
_cell.angle_gamma   90.00
#
_symmetry.space_group_name_H-M   'P 1'
#
loop_
_entity.id
_entity.type
_entity.pdbx_description
1 polymer ?
#
loop_
_entity_poly.entity_id
_entity_poly.type
_entity_poly.pdbx_seq_one_letter_code
_entity_poly.pdbx_strand_id
1 'polypeptide(L)'
;MPYTLNGCGTKYYGKRELLSDESYITTEWIVIAYVPLIPIGSFRVQPTGKSSYYIIGSSSEYLVRRVPFNWKQIRNTYLAVITIVSIISGGLWLMEQFSSSKTPKQTKLSPTASEICFYGKLAKICKNIEDS
;
A
#
# COMPACT_ATOMS: atom_id res chain seq x y z
N MET A 1 24.89 10.37 -5.33
CA MET A 1 24.08 9.16 -5.07
C MET A 1 22.63 9.59 -4.96
N PRO A 2 21.66 8.78 -5.41
CA PRO A 2 20.25 9.09 -5.29
C PRO A 2 19.86 9.34 -3.83
N TYR A 3 18.94 10.26 -3.62
CA TYR A 3 18.58 10.77 -2.31
C TYR A 3 17.06 10.83 -2.17
N THR A 4 16.56 10.40 -1.01
CA THR A 4 15.13 10.41 -0.71
C THR A 4 14.87 11.08 0.64
N LEU A 5 13.88 11.97 0.67
CA LEU A 5 13.31 12.56 1.88
C LEU A 5 11.88 12.05 2.03
N ASN A 6 11.58 11.34 3.12
CA ASN A 6 10.24 10.79 3.41
C ASN A 6 9.63 9.99 2.26
N GLY A 7 10.45 9.21 1.54
CA GLY A 7 10.00 8.39 0.40
C GLY A 7 9.75 9.17 -0.90
N CYS A 8 10.04 10.47 -0.94
CA CYS A 8 10.06 11.31 -2.14
C CYS A 8 11.51 11.63 -2.54
N GLY A 9 11.85 11.50 -3.82
CA GLY A 9 13.18 11.83 -4.33
C GLY A 9 13.60 10.89 -5.45
N THR A 10 14.88 10.53 -5.51
CA THR A 10 15.38 9.53 -6.46
C THR A 10 15.95 8.31 -5.75
N LYS A 11 15.80 7.14 -6.35
CA LYS A 11 16.31 5.88 -5.80
C LYS A 11 16.74 4.93 -6.91
N TYR A 12 17.81 4.17 -6.66
CA TYR A 12 18.17 3.04 -7.50
C TYR A 12 17.31 1.82 -7.18
N TYR A 13 16.66 1.26 -8.20
CA TYR A 13 15.89 0.02 -8.08
C TYR A 13 16.32 -1.04 -9.09
N GLY A 14 16.40 -2.27 -8.59
CA GLY A 14 16.79 -3.46 -9.33
C GLY A 14 18.30 -3.57 -9.54
N LYS A 15 18.75 -4.80 -9.71
CA LYS A 15 20.11 -5.15 -10.15
C LYS A 15 19.98 -6.16 -11.28
N ARG A 16 20.58 -5.87 -12.43
CA ARG A 16 20.54 -6.74 -13.62
C ARG A 16 21.92 -6.82 -14.25
N GLU A 17 22.17 -7.91 -14.99
CA GLU A 17 23.43 -8.11 -15.72
C GLU A 17 24.63 -8.00 -14.78
N LEU A 18 24.66 -8.87 -13.78
CA LEU A 18 25.85 -9.05 -12.95
C LEU A 18 26.95 -9.66 -13.84
N LEU A 19 28.08 -8.97 -13.94
CA LEU A 19 29.26 -9.47 -14.63
C LEU A 19 30.28 -10.02 -13.62
N SER A 20 31.30 -10.72 -14.15
CA SER A 20 32.39 -11.31 -13.37
C SER A 20 33.24 -10.29 -12.62
N ASP A 21 33.14 -9.01 -12.97
CA ASP A 21 33.76 -7.87 -12.29
C ASP A 21 32.90 -7.29 -11.15
N GLU A 22 31.86 -8.01 -10.74
CA GLU A 22 30.84 -7.61 -9.75
C GLU A 22 30.05 -6.35 -10.12
N SER A 23 30.21 -5.86 -11.36
CA SER A 23 29.43 -4.72 -11.83
C SER A 23 28.02 -5.15 -12.18
N TYR A 24 27.06 -4.25 -11.93
CA TYR A 24 25.65 -4.49 -12.20
C TYR A 24 24.98 -3.24 -12.75
N ILE A 25 23.92 -3.43 -13.53
CA ILE A 25 23.06 -2.35 -14.02
C ILE A 25 21.91 -2.15 -13.04
N THR A 26 21.67 -0.89 -12.69
CA THR A 26 20.54 -0.43 -11.90
C THR A 26 19.84 0.72 -12.61
N THR A 27 18.55 0.91 -12.35
CA THR A 27 17.79 2.02 -12.91
C THR A 27 17.50 3.03 -11.80
N GLU A 28 17.75 4.30 -12.06
CA GLU A 28 17.33 5.39 -11.18
C GLU A 28 15.90 5.77 -11.48
N TRP A 29 15.11 5.92 -10.41
CA TRP A 29 13.70 6.25 -10.48
C TRP A 29 13.43 7.48 -9.65
N ILE A 30 12.53 8.33 -10.14
CA ILE A 30 11.79 9.27 -9.28
C ILE A 30 10.82 8.43 -8.47
N VAL A 31 10.93 8.51 -7.15
CA VAL A 31 10.09 7.79 -6.20
C VAL A 31 9.20 8.78 -5.45
N ILE A 32 7.94 8.42 -5.25
CA ILE A 32 6.99 9.09 -4.35
C ILE A 32 6.34 8.02 -3.51
N ALA A 33 6.29 8.23 -2.18
CA ALA A 33 5.79 7.23 -1.23
C ALA A 33 6.43 5.84 -1.45
N TYR A 34 7.73 5.81 -1.79
CA TYR A 34 8.50 4.60 -2.11
C TYR A 34 8.12 3.89 -3.43
N VAL A 35 7.12 4.36 -4.17
CA VAL A 35 6.71 3.81 -5.46
C VAL A 35 7.57 4.42 -6.58
N PRO A 36 8.25 3.61 -7.41
CA PRO A 36 8.98 4.11 -8.56
C PRO A 36 8.03 4.57 -9.66
N LEU A 37 8.01 5.87 -9.94
CA LEU A 37 7.10 6.47 -10.92
C LEU A 37 7.73 6.59 -12.29
N ILE A 38 8.88 7.28 -12.39
CA ILE A 38 9.51 7.64 -13.66
C ILE A 38 10.97 7.17 -13.67
N PRO A 39 11.39 6.35 -14.64
CA PRO A 39 12.79 5.99 -14.81
C PRO A 39 13.58 7.17 -15.40
N ILE A 40 14.63 7.60 -14.72
CA ILE A 40 15.49 8.74 -15.12
C ILE A 40 16.65 8.29 -16.01
N GLY A 41 17.16 7.09 -15.74
CA GLY A 41 18.33 6.55 -16.43
C GLY A 41 18.71 5.17 -15.91
N SER A 42 19.39 4.40 -16.75
CA SER A 42 20.09 3.19 -16.30
C SER A 42 21.56 3.51 -16.06
N PHE A 43 22.12 2.93 -15.02
CA PHE A 43 23.50 3.13 -14.58
C PHE A 43 24.16 1.80 -14.30
N ARG A 44 25.41 1.66 -14.71
CA ARG A 44 26.27 0.54 -14.36
C ARG A 44 27.10 0.94 -13.15
N VAL A 45 26.91 0.22 -12.06
CA VAL A 45 27.64 0.40 -10.80
C VAL A 45 28.73 -0.65 -10.75
N GLN A 46 29.98 -0.20 -10.56
CA GLN A 46 31.14 -1.06 -10.35
C GLN A 46 31.74 -0.77 -8.98
N PRO A 47 31.87 -1.77 -8.09
CA PRO A 47 32.54 -1.59 -6.82
C PRO A 47 34.03 -1.34 -7.08
N THR A 48 34.54 -0.19 -6.68
CA THR A 48 35.99 0.02 -6.62
C THR A 48 36.46 -0.48 -5.27
N GLY A 49 37.24 -1.55 -5.25
CA GLY A 49 37.64 -2.32 -4.05
C GLY A 49 38.45 -1.59 -2.98
N LYS A 50 38.35 -0.26 -2.85
CA LYS A 50 38.86 0.51 -1.72
C LYS A 50 37.86 0.42 -0.55
N SER A 51 37.74 -0.76 0.05
CA SER A 51 37.13 -0.89 1.37
C SER A 51 38.15 -0.42 2.41
N SER A 52 38.12 0.85 2.76
CA SER A 52 38.82 1.32 3.96
C SER A 52 38.04 0.79 5.16
N TYR A 53 38.57 -0.26 5.79
CA TYR A 53 37.98 -0.92 6.95
C TYR A 53 38.14 -0.01 8.19
N TYR A 54 37.33 1.03 8.27
CA TYR A 54 37.18 1.82 9.48
C TYR A 54 35.79 1.57 10.05
N ILE A 55 35.82 0.87 11.18
CA ILE A 55 34.73 0.71 12.13
C ILE A 55 34.19 2.13 12.37
N ILE A 56 32.92 2.39 12.04
CA ILE A 56 32.26 3.71 11.89
C ILE A 56 32.25 4.19 10.42
N GLY A 57 31.29 3.66 9.65
CA GLY A 57 30.89 4.23 8.36
C GLY A 57 31.70 3.78 7.15
N SER A 58 31.43 2.57 6.65
CA SER A 58 31.99 2.10 5.38
C SER A 58 31.38 2.87 4.20
N SER A 59 32.06 3.92 3.73
CA SER A 59 31.79 4.55 2.45
C SER A 59 32.55 3.81 1.36
N SER A 60 31.97 2.73 0.84
CA SER A 60 32.51 2.09 -0.36
C SER A 60 32.45 3.08 -1.52
N GLU A 61 33.60 3.36 -2.14
CA GLU A 61 33.63 4.11 -3.39
C GLU A 61 33.02 3.23 -4.49
N TYR A 62 32.05 3.79 -5.22
CA TYR A 62 31.42 3.12 -6.35
C TYR A 62 31.62 3.98 -7.60
N LEU A 63 32.10 3.36 -8.68
CA LEU A 63 32.08 3.99 -9.99
C LEU A 63 30.72 3.76 -10.64
N VAL A 64 30.06 4.84 -11.01
CA VAL A 64 28.73 4.81 -11.63
C VAL A 64 28.84 5.40 -13.03
N ARG A 65 28.57 4.60 -14.06
CA ARG A 65 28.52 5.07 -15.46
C ARG A 65 27.10 4.99 -16.01
N ARG A 66 26.67 6.01 -16.75
CA ARG A 66 25.37 5.99 -17.44
C ARG A 66 25.41 5.00 -18.61
N VAL A 67 24.36 4.20 -18.74
CA VAL A 67 24.19 3.20 -19.80
C VAL A 67 22.82 3.41 -20.49
N PRO A 68 22.62 2.91 -21.72
CA PRO A 68 21.31 2.96 -22.36
C PRO A 68 20.23 2.29 -21.49
N PHE A 69 18.99 2.76 -21.63
CA PHE A 69 17.87 2.28 -20.83
C PHE A 69 17.67 0.77 -20.98
N ASN A 70 17.70 0.06 -19.84
CA ASN A 70 17.38 -1.36 -19.81
C ASN A 70 15.87 -1.58 -19.68
N TRP A 71 15.17 -1.57 -20.82
CA TRP A 71 13.71 -1.70 -20.89
C TRP A 71 13.18 -2.98 -20.22
N LYS A 72 13.96 -4.07 -20.21
CA LYS A 72 13.57 -5.32 -19.55
C LYS A 72 13.48 -5.13 -18.02
N GLN A 73 14.39 -4.36 -17.44
CA GLN A 73 14.35 -4.03 -16.02
C GLN A 73 13.18 -3.11 -15.69
N ILE A 74 12.99 -2.06 -16.49
CA ILE A 74 11.89 -1.09 -16.33
C ILE A 74 10.53 -1.78 -16.34
N ARG A 75 10.28 -2.65 -17.33
CA ARG A 75 9.03 -3.40 -17.43
C ARG A 75 8.80 -4.31 -16.23
N ASN A 76 9.82 -5.05 -15.79
CA ASN A 76 9.70 -5.94 -14.63
C ASN A 76 9.40 -5.16 -13.34
N THR A 77 9.98 -3.98 -13.18
CA THR A 77 9.68 -3.10 -12.05
C THR A 77 8.22 -2.66 -12.05
N TYR A 78 7.68 -2.23 -13.19
CA TYR A 78 6.26 -1.87 -13.29
C TYR A 78 5.32 -3.04 -13.03
N LEU A 79 5.63 -4.23 -13.57
CA LEU A 79 4.84 -5.43 -13.30
C LEU A 79 4.79 -5.74 -11.80
N ALA A 80 5.93 -5.67 -11.11
CA ALA A 80 5.99 -5.88 -9.67
C ALA A 80 5.14 -4.85 -8.90
N VAL A 81 5.21 -3.56 -9.27
CA VAL A 81 4.40 -2.50 -8.64
C VAL A 81 2.91 -2.78 -8.85
N ILE A 82 2.49 -3.12 -10.07
CA ILE A 82 1.10 -3.44 -10.39
C ILE A 82 0.63 -4.63 -9.55
N THR A 83 1.41 -5.72 -9.47
CA THR A 83 1.06 -6.89 -8.67
C THR A 83 0.87 -6.53 -7.19
N ILE A 84 1.78 -5.73 -6.62
CA ILE A 84 1.67 -5.29 -5.21
C ILE A 84 0.40 -4.45 -5.01
N VAL A 85 0.13 -3.49 -5.90
CA VAL A 85 -1.08 -2.65 -5.84
C VAL A 85 -2.34 -3.50 -5.97
N SER A 86 -2.38 -4.45 -6.91
CA SER A 86 -3.52 -5.36 -7.08
C SER A 86 -3.77 -6.22 -5.84
N ILE A 87 -2.73 -6.72 -5.17
CA ILE A 87 -2.86 -7.49 -3.93
C ILE A 87 -3.41 -6.61 -2.81
N ILE A 88 -2.90 -5.39 -2.64
CA ILE A 88 -3.36 -4.45 -1.61
C ILE A 88 -4.83 -4.09 -1.84
N SER A 89 -5.18 -3.70 -3.07
CA SER A 89 -6.56 -3.34 -3.42
C SER A 89 -7.52 -4.52 -3.26
N GLY A 90 -7.13 -5.71 -3.70
CA GLY A 90 -7.93 -6.92 -3.54
C GLY A 90 -8.11 -7.32 -2.07
N GLY A 91 -7.06 -7.17 -1.26
CA GLY A 91 -7.12 -7.40 0.18
C GLY A 91 -8.03 -6.41 0.90
N LEU A 92 -7.98 -5.12 0.56
CA LEU A 92 -8.88 -4.09 1.10
C LEU A 92 -10.33 -4.38 0.74
N TRP A 93 -10.60 -4.70 -0.53
CA TRP A 93 -11.93 -5.08 -0.99
C TRP A 93 -12.47 -6.33 -0.26
N LEU A 94 -11.63 -7.35 -0.08
CA LEU A 94 -11.97 -8.54 0.70
C LEU A 94 -12.31 -8.21 2.15
N MET A 95 -11.52 -7.35 2.79
CA MET A 95 -11.76 -6.94 4.18
C MET A 95 -13.08 -6.18 4.35
N GLU A 96 -13.46 -5.36 3.37
CA GLU A 96 -14.75 -4.67 3.34
C GLU A 96 -15.92 -5.67 3.28
N GLN A 97 -15.81 -6.71 2.45
CA GLN A 97 -16.82 -7.77 2.38
C GLN A 97 -17.00 -8.50 3.72
N PHE A 98 -15.91 -8.78 4.42
CA PHE A 98 -15.97 -9.36 5.77
C PHE A 98 -16.57 -8.41 6.79
N SER A 99 -16.32 -7.09 6.68
CA SER A 99 -16.93 -6.09 7.56
C SER A 99 -18.45 -6.00 7.35
N SER A 100 -18.91 -5.99 6.09
CA SER A 100 -20.34 -5.89 5.76
C SER A 100 -21.15 -7.11 6.19
N SER A 101 -20.51 -8.27 6.38
CA SER A 101 -21.18 -9.49 6.86
C SER A 101 -21.51 -9.47 8.36
N LYS A 102 -20.90 -8.57 9.14
CA LYS A 102 -21.02 -8.53 10.61
C LYS A 102 -22.10 -7.62 11.14
N THR A 103 -22.86 -6.90 10.31
CA THR A 103 -24.08 -6.23 10.79
C THR A 103 -25.20 -7.26 10.93
N PRO A 104 -25.55 -7.72 12.16
CA PRO A 104 -26.77 -8.46 12.33
C PRO A 104 -27.92 -7.58 11.85
N LYS A 105 -28.75 -8.11 10.94
CA LYS A 105 -30.06 -7.54 10.67
C LYS A 105 -30.70 -7.34 12.05
N GLN A 106 -30.98 -6.10 12.41
CA GLN A 106 -31.93 -5.78 13.47
C GLN A 106 -33.21 -6.52 13.08
N THR A 107 -33.41 -7.71 13.63
CA THR A 107 -34.69 -8.40 13.63
C THR A 107 -35.61 -7.39 14.24
N LYS A 108 -36.44 -6.74 13.40
CA LYS A 108 -37.56 -5.95 13.89
C LYS A 108 -38.32 -6.91 14.80
N LEU A 109 -38.17 -6.73 16.09
CA LEU A 109 -38.94 -7.42 17.10
C LEU A 109 -40.37 -6.99 16.80
N SER A 110 -41.14 -7.87 16.15
CA SER A 110 -42.57 -7.68 15.99
C SER A 110 -43.11 -7.42 17.39
N PRO A 111 -43.79 -6.28 17.64
CA PRO A 111 -44.31 -5.99 18.97
C PRO A 111 -45.18 -7.17 19.37
N THR A 112 -44.77 -7.83 20.45
CA THR A 112 -45.49 -8.94 21.06
C THR A 112 -46.89 -8.43 21.41
N ALA A 113 -47.93 -9.23 21.15
CA ALA A 113 -49.33 -8.83 21.28
C ALA A 113 -49.69 -8.21 22.67
N SER A 114 -48.90 -8.49 23.70
CA SER A 114 -49.00 -7.87 25.03
C SER A 114 -48.76 -6.35 25.03
N GLU A 115 -47.81 -5.84 24.23
CA GLU A 115 -47.52 -4.39 24.15
C GLU A 115 -48.66 -3.64 23.44
N ILE A 116 -49.20 -4.21 22.36
CA ILE A 116 -50.34 -3.62 21.63
C ILE A 116 -51.58 -3.56 22.54
N CYS A 117 -51.81 -4.59 23.36
CA CYS A 117 -52.92 -4.63 24.29
C CYS A 117 -52.77 -3.60 25.43
N PHE A 118 -51.54 -3.36 25.91
CA PHE A 118 -51.26 -2.35 26.93
C PHE A 118 -51.57 -0.93 26.43
N TYR A 119 -51.09 -0.57 25.23
CA TYR A 119 -51.40 0.72 24.62
C TYR A 119 -52.89 0.88 24.28
N GLY A 120 -53.56 -0.18 23.81
CA GLY A 120 -55.00 -0.16 23.54
C GLY A 120 -55.84 0.05 24.81
N LYS A 121 -55.43 -0.51 25.94
CA LYS A 121 -56.13 -0.34 27.22
C LYS A 121 -55.91 1.06 27.80
N LEU A 122 -54.70 1.61 27.69
CA LEU A 122 -54.40 2.98 28.10
C LEU A 122 -55.17 4.01 27.27
N ALA A 123 -55.24 3.84 25.95
CA ALA A 123 -56.00 4.73 25.07
C ALA A 123 -57.50 4.78 25.42
N LYS A 124 -58.07 3.65 25.87
CA LYS A 124 -59.48 3.56 26.28
C LYS A 124 -59.74 4.23 27.63
N ILE A 125 -58.77 4.22 28.53
CA ILE A 125 -58.86 4.91 29.83
C ILE A 125 -58.76 6.43 29.63
N CYS A 126 -57.86 6.92 28.77
CA CYS A 126 -57.76 8.35 28.50
C CYS A 126 -59.04 8.94 27.92
N LYS A 127 -59.72 8.23 27.01
CA LYS A 127 -61.00 8.69 26.46
C LYS A 127 -62.10 8.84 27.51
N ASN A 128 -62.19 7.92 28.46
CA ASN A 128 -63.21 8.00 29.52
C ASN A 128 -62.97 9.14 30.52
N ILE A 129 -61.75 9.67 30.61
CA ILE A 129 -61.43 10.81 31.50
C ILE A 129 -61.79 12.14 30.81
N GLU A 130 -61.76 12.19 29.49
CA GLU A 130 -62.07 13.41 28.73
C GLU A 130 -63.59 13.62 28.53
N ASP A 131 -64.38 12.56 28.68
CA ASP A 131 -65.85 12.56 28.56
C ASP A 131 -66.59 12.70 29.92
N SER A 132 -65.90 12.93 31.05
CA SER A 132 -66.48 13.15 32.40
C SER A 132 -66.25 14.58 32.90
#